data_AF-G2XAX7-F1
#
_entry.id   AF-G2XAX7-F1
#
_cell.length_a   1.000
_cell.length_b   1.000
_cell.length_c   1.000
_cell.angle_alpha   90.00
_cell.angle_beta   90.00
_cell.angle_gamma   90.00
#
_symmetry.space_group_name_H-M   'P 1'
#
loop_
_entity.id
_entity.type
_entity.pdbx_description
1 polymer ?
#
loop_
_entity_poly.entity_id
_entity_poly.type
_entity_poly.pdbx_seq_one_letter_code
_entity_poly.pdbx_strand_id
1 'polypeptide(L)' 'MSKQESNAAQSAALDDDEPDEWDKRIFSTGCADENMKLTDCYFEKKDWRKCTEEMATFKKCWKLQGNDQRTSSKDA' A
#
# COMPACT_ATOMS: atom_id res chain seq x y z
N MET A 1 17.91 2.94 -35.93
CA MET A 1 18.11 3.66 -34.65
C MET A 1 16.96 4.63 -34.49
N SER A 2 16.11 4.64 -33.48
CA SER A 2 15.89 3.73 -32.36
C SER A 2 14.43 3.92 -31.96
N LYS A 3 13.64 2.89 -32.22
CA LYS A 3 12.27 2.72 -31.76
C LYS A 3 12.34 2.47 -30.26
N GLN A 4 12.43 3.52 -29.44
CA GLN A 4 12.51 3.33 -27.98
C GLN A 4 12.21 4.52 -27.07
N GLU A 5 11.92 5.73 -27.56
CA GLU A 5 11.73 6.89 -26.65
C GLU A 5 10.27 7.30 -26.42
N SER A 6 9.31 6.62 -27.04
CA SER A 6 7.90 7.05 -27.01
C SER A 6 7.05 6.39 -25.92
N ASN A 7 7.58 5.40 -25.18
CA ASN A 7 6.78 4.59 -24.25
C ASN A 7 6.99 4.92 -22.76
N ALA A 8 8.05 5.65 -22.40
CA ALA A 8 8.35 5.98 -21.01
C ALA A 8 7.63 7.24 -20.49
N ALA A 9 7.10 8.09 -21.37
CA ALA A 9 6.46 9.35 -21.01
C ALA A 9 4.91 9.28 -20.98
N GLN A 10 4.32 8.15 -21.37
CA GLN A 10 2.86 8.00 -21.49
C GLN A 10 2.17 7.43 -20.24
N SER A 11 2.93 6.98 -19.25
CA SER A 11 2.40 6.44 -17.98
C SER A 11 2.38 7.45 -16.83
N ALA A 12 2.87 8.68 -17.02
CA ALA A 12 2.96 9.68 -15.96
C ALA A 12 1.85 10.75 -16.00
N ALA A 13 0.91 10.67 -16.95
CA ALA A 13 -0.05 11.75 -17.21
C ALA A 13 -1.51 11.26 -17.39
N LEU A 14 -1.78 9.99 -17.08
CA LEU A 14 -3.12 9.43 -17.03
C LEU A 14 -3.25 8.80 -15.66
N ASP A 15 -4.27 9.18 -14.91
CA ASP A 15 -4.74 8.56 -13.67
C ASP A 15 -4.66 9.41 -12.38
N ASP A 16 -5.25 10.62 -12.39
CA ASP A 16 -5.54 11.38 -11.15
C ASP A 16 -6.87 10.94 -10.49
N ASP A 17 -7.64 10.06 -11.16
CA ASP A 17 -8.98 9.64 -10.74
C ASP A 17 -9.10 8.14 -10.38
N GLU A 18 -8.15 7.25 -10.72
CA GLU A 18 -8.12 5.88 -10.18
C GLU A 18 -7.07 5.70 -9.07
N PRO A 19 -7.36 4.84 -8.08
CA PRO A 19 -6.37 4.43 -7.10
C PRO A 19 -5.20 3.70 -7.77
N ASP A 20 -3.98 3.99 -7.30
CA ASP A 20 -2.79 3.33 -7.80
C ASP A 20 -2.79 1.81 -7.50
N GLU A 21 -1.83 1.07 -8.07
CA GLU A 21 -1.72 -0.37 -7.86
C GLU A 21 -1.52 -0.78 -6.38
N TRP A 22 -0.97 0.09 -5.54
CA TRP A 22 -0.79 -0.14 -4.12
C TRP A 22 -2.08 0.13 -3.34
N ASP A 23 -2.78 1.22 -3.66
CA ASP A 23 -4.08 1.57 -3.09
C ASP A 23 -5.14 0.53 -3.45
N LYS A 24 -5.19 0.10 -4.72
CA LYS A 24 -6.05 -1.03 -5.15
C LYS A 24 -5.80 -2.28 -4.30
N ARG A 25 -4.53 -2.58 -3.99
CA ARG A 25 -4.15 -3.70 -3.13
C ARG A 25 -4.58 -3.51 -1.69
N ILE A 26 -4.43 -2.32 -1.10
CA ILE A 26 -4.84 -2.10 0.28
C ILE A 26 -6.37 -2.09 0.43
N PHE A 27 -7.10 -1.49 -0.51
CA PHE A 27 -8.57 -1.53 -0.50
C PHE A 27 -9.10 -2.97 -0.59
N SER A 28 -8.47 -3.82 -1.40
CA SER A 28 -8.85 -5.24 -1.50
C SER A 28 -8.63 -6.06 -0.22
N THR A 29 -7.89 -5.53 0.77
CA THR A 29 -7.62 -6.22 2.05
C THR A 29 -8.73 -6.03 3.08
N GLY A 30 -9.62 -5.05 2.88
CA GLY A 30 -10.61 -4.64 3.90
C GLY A 30 -10.04 -3.93 5.12
N CYS A 31 -8.76 -3.52 5.08
CA CYS A 31 -8.05 -2.84 6.18
C CYS A 31 -7.50 -1.46 5.78
N ALA A 32 -8.14 -0.79 4.82
CA ALA A 32 -7.67 0.47 4.27
C ALA A 32 -7.68 1.61 5.31
N ASP A 33 -8.69 1.67 6.17
CA ASP A 33 -8.80 2.69 7.22
C ASP A 33 -7.67 2.59 8.25
N GLU A 34 -7.34 1.37 8.69
CA GLU A 34 -6.22 1.12 9.59
C GLU A 34 -4.88 1.43 8.92
N ASN A 35 -4.74 1.14 7.63
CA ASN A 35 -3.55 1.49 6.87
C ASN A 35 -3.38 3.01 6.71
N MET A 36 -4.47 3.74 6.44
CA MET A 36 -4.47 5.21 6.39
C MET A 36 -3.98 5.78 7.71
N LYS A 37 -4.57 5.36 8.85
CA LYS A 37 -4.14 5.82 10.19
C LYS A 37 -2.66 5.53 10.48
N LEU A 38 -2.17 4.36 10.09
CA LEU A 38 -0.75 4.01 10.22
C LEU A 38 0.14 4.90 9.35
N THR A 39 -0.29 5.16 8.11
CA THR A 39 0.42 6.01 7.15
C THR A 39 0.44 7.45 7.62
N ASP A 40 -0.67 7.97 8.14
CA ASP A 40 -0.79 9.31 8.73
C ASP A 40 0.15 9.46 9.93
N CYS A 41 0.15 8.49 10.85
CA CYS A 41 1.06 8.50 11.99
C CYS A 41 2.54 8.56 11.54
N TYR A 42 2.91 7.75 10.54
CA TYR A 42 4.26 7.81 9.99
C TYR A 42 4.52 9.14 9.28
N PHE A 43 3.55 9.69 8.56
CA PHE A 43 3.71 10.97 7.88
C PHE A 43 3.97 12.11 8.87
N GLU A 44 3.28 12.12 10.00
CA GLU A 44 3.47 13.12 11.07
C GLU A 44 4.79 12.91 11.83
N LYS A 45 5.09 11.69 12.24
CA LYS A 45 6.22 11.40 13.15
C LYS A 45 7.53 11.09 12.43
N LYS A 46 7.44 10.72 11.15
CA LYS A 46 8.52 10.18 10.29
C LYS A 46 9.29 9.01 10.92
N ASP A 47 8.63 8.27 11.83
CA ASP A 47 9.22 7.14 12.55
C ASP A 47 8.15 6.11 12.90
N TRP A 48 8.18 4.96 12.23
CA TRP A 48 7.22 3.88 12.43
C TRP A 48 7.28 3.27 13.83
N ARG A 49 8.42 3.39 14.54
CA ARG A 49 8.56 2.89 15.91
C ARG A 49 7.71 3.65 16.91
N LYS A 50 7.27 4.87 16.56
CA LYS A 50 6.35 5.69 17.36
C LYS A 50 4.87 5.47 16.98
N CYS A 51 4.60 4.56 16.04
CA CYS A 51 3.27 4.22 15.53
C CYS A 51 2.87 2.78 15.88
N THR A 52 3.30 2.30 17.05
CA THR A 52 3.09 0.90 17.47
C THR A 52 1.63 0.57 17.68
N GLU A 53 0.81 1.54 18.08
CA GLU A 53 -0.62 1.37 18.32
C GLU A 53 -1.38 1.20 17.01
N GLU A 54 -1.13 2.09 16.04
CA GLU A 54 -1.68 2.05 14.70
C GLU A 54 -1.25 0.76 13.99
N MET A 55 0.01 0.35 14.18
CA MET A 55 0.53 -0.90 13.63
C MET A 55 -0.11 -2.13 14.25
N ALA A 56 -0.38 -2.13 15.56
CA ALA A 56 -1.11 -3.21 16.21
C ALA A 56 -2.56 -3.30 15.72
N THR A 57 -3.20 -2.15 15.50
CA THR A 57 -4.57 -2.05 14.97
C THR A 57 -4.63 -2.61 13.55
N PHE A 58 -3.70 -2.20 12.68
CA PHE A 58 -3.60 -2.73 11.32
C PHE A 58 -3.38 -4.24 11.30
N LYS A 59 -2.46 -4.76 12.12
CA LYS A 59 -2.22 -6.21 12.24
C LYS A 59 -3.46 -6.98 12.73
N LYS A 60 -4.23 -6.40 13.64
CA LYS A 60 -5.48 -6.99 14.12
C LYS A 60 -6.50 -7.08 12.99
N CYS A 61 -6.71 -6.00 12.23
CA CYS A 61 -7.58 -6.04 11.05
C CYS A 61 -7.09 -7.10 10.05
N TRP A 62 -5.79 -7.10 9.75
CA TRP A 62 -5.17 -8.02 8.80
C TRP A 62 -5.49 -9.48 9.11
N LYS A 63 -5.35 -9.87 10.38
CA LYS A 63 -5.67 -11.22 10.86
C LYS A 63 -7.17 -11.52 10.77
N LEU A 64 -8.04 -10.56 11.13
CA LEU A 64 -9.49 -10.74 11.07
C LEU A 64 -10.00 -10.94 9.63
N GLN A 65 -9.41 -10.23 8.67
CA GLN A 65 -9.73 -10.35 7.24
C GLN A 65 -9.05 -11.57 6.57
N GLY A 66 -8.27 -12.36 7.32
CA GLY A 66 -7.64 -13.58 6.79
C GLY A 66 -6.53 -13.32 5.78
N ASN A 67 -5.86 -12.16 5.87
CA ASN A 67 -4.91 -11.70 4.87
C ASN A 67 -3.51 -12.35 4.96
N ASP A 68 -3.29 -13.31 5.88
CA ASP A 68 -1.98 -13.91 6.15
C ASP A 68 -1.32 -14.55 4.91
N GLN A 69 -2.13 -15.10 4.00
CA GLN A 69 -1.66 -15.71 2.75
C GLN A 69 -1.16 -14.67 1.72
N ARG A 70 -1.48 -13.39 1.89
CA ARG A 70 -1.00 -12.31 1.01
C ARG A 70 0.46 -11.93 1.30
N THR A 71 0.95 -12.31 2.47
CA THR A 71 2.33 -12.06 2.95
C THR A 71 3.17 -13.32 3.06
N SER A 72 2.64 -14.48 2.63
CA SER A 72 3.45 -15.70 2.61
C SER A 72 4.59 -15.53 1.61
N SER A 73 5.81 -15.86 2.05
CA SER A 73 6.96 -15.96 1.16
C SER A 73 6.69 -17.12 0.20
N LYS A 74 6.66 -16.86 -1.11
CA LYS A 74 6.82 -17.95 -2.08
C LYS A 74 8.29 -18.30 -2.11
N ASP A 75 8.63 -19.57 -1.86
CA ASP A 75 9.97 -20.07 -2.11
C ASP A 75 10.34 -19.72 -3.56
N ALA A 76 11.46 -19.00 -3.71
CA ALA A 76 11.93 -18.44 -4.97
C ALA A 76 12.61 -19.49 -5.86
#